data_AF-A0A932CMI1-F1
#
_entry.id   AF-A0A932CMI1-F1
#
_cell.length_a   1.000
_cell.length_b   1.000
_cell.length_c   1.000
_cell.angle_alpha   90.00
_cell.angle_beta   90.00
_cell.angle_gamma   90.00
#
_symmetry.space_group_name_H-M   'P 1'
#
loop_
_entity.id
_entity.type
_entity.pdbx_description
1 polymer ?
#
loop_
_entity_poly.entity_id
_entity_poly.type
_entity_poly.pdbx_seq_one_letter_code
_entity_poly.pdbx_strand_id
1 'polypeptide(L)'
;FPGERYARSFHFENPNTCVTCHMFKTPAEGEEGHNRVGGHTFNVRSPEEFTGVQHGREAGEKVANMAACQQCHPGLQQLNRRARGDYDGDGRVEGVQDEVRDLLALVKSAPGYSATIKRTSTLEQAAARWNVAFVEQEGSTGIHNTAYAVTLLQRSYKKLAGNELPGADILSKRDDFTAKRGVLRLK
;
A
#
# COMPACT_ATOMS: atom_id res chain seq x y z
N PHE A 1 -14.67 9.89 -3.84
CA PHE A 1 -15.59 10.82 -4.54
C PHE A 1 -17.02 10.54 -4.12
N PRO A 2 -17.90 11.55 -4.10
CA PRO A 2 -19.31 11.36 -3.77
C PRO A 2 -19.95 10.25 -4.63
N GLY A 3 -20.71 9.36 -4.01
CA GLY A 3 -21.37 8.23 -4.68
C GLY A 3 -20.46 7.07 -5.08
N GLU A 4 -19.13 7.21 -4.94
CA GLU A 4 -18.18 6.14 -5.20
C GLU A 4 -18.04 5.19 -4.01
N ARG A 5 -17.86 3.91 -4.30
CA ARG A 5 -17.60 2.86 -3.29
C ARG A 5 -16.16 2.42 -3.36
N TYR A 6 -15.56 2.20 -2.19
CA TYR A 6 -14.17 1.77 -2.05
C TYR A 6 -14.12 0.49 -1.23
N ALA A 7 -13.19 -0.40 -1.58
CA ALA A 7 -13.03 -1.66 -0.89
C ALA A 7 -12.44 -1.43 0.52
N ARG A 8 -12.81 -2.30 1.45
CA ARG A 8 -12.18 -2.41 2.77
C ARG A 8 -11.14 -3.52 2.75
N SER A 9 -10.07 -3.36 3.52
CA SER A 9 -9.05 -4.39 3.66
C SER A 9 -9.60 -5.61 4.39
N PHE A 10 -9.27 -6.81 3.92
CA PHE A 10 -9.58 -8.04 4.63
C PHE A 10 -8.75 -8.19 5.92
N HIS A 11 -7.59 -7.53 6.00
CA HIS A 11 -6.77 -7.53 7.21
C HIS A 11 -7.42 -6.76 8.37
N PHE A 12 -8.48 -5.99 8.13
CA PHE A 12 -9.28 -5.39 9.21
C PHE A 12 -10.05 -6.45 10.01
N GLU A 13 -10.33 -7.62 9.43
CA GLU A 13 -11.00 -8.73 10.12
C GLU A 13 -10.03 -9.55 10.99
N ASN A 14 -8.72 -9.26 10.94
CA ASN A 14 -7.75 -9.92 11.81
C ASN A 14 -7.99 -9.51 13.27
N PRO A 15 -7.93 -10.45 14.23
CA PRO A 15 -8.02 -10.10 15.65
C PRO A 15 -6.90 -9.10 15.99
N ASN A 16 -7.18 -8.16 16.89
CA ASN A 16 -6.23 -7.13 17.33
C ASN A 16 -5.63 -6.25 16.21
N THR A 17 -6.18 -6.31 14.98
CA THR A 17 -5.94 -5.42 13.84
C THR A 17 -4.46 -5.02 13.67
N CYS A 18 -4.08 -3.82 14.12
CA CYS A 18 -2.76 -3.23 13.97
C CYS A 18 -1.67 -4.06 14.65
N VAL A 19 -1.90 -4.49 15.90
CA VAL A 19 -0.84 -5.08 16.73
C VAL A 19 -0.49 -6.50 16.31
N THR A 20 -1.38 -7.18 15.59
CA THR A 20 -1.10 -8.50 14.99
C THR A 20 0.05 -8.44 13.99
N CYS A 21 0.21 -7.32 13.28
CA CYS A 21 1.31 -7.12 12.35
C CYS A 21 2.44 -6.29 12.95
N HIS A 22 2.11 -5.14 13.55
CA HIS A 22 3.10 -4.15 13.99
C HIS A 22 3.79 -4.52 15.30
N MET A 23 3.13 -5.27 16.18
CA MET A 23 3.68 -5.71 17.46
C MET A 23 3.99 -7.21 17.49
N PHE A 24 4.03 -7.87 16.32
CA PHE A 24 4.48 -9.25 16.27
C PHE A 24 5.88 -9.38 16.88
N LYS A 25 6.22 -10.57 17.39
CA LYS A 25 7.49 -10.78 18.08
C LYS A 25 8.66 -10.30 17.19
N THR A 26 9.54 -9.50 17.79
CA THR A 26 10.79 -9.08 17.13
C THR A 26 11.70 -10.30 16.91
N PRO A 27 12.59 -10.30 15.90
CA PRO A 27 13.59 -11.35 15.71
C PRO A 27 14.37 -11.68 17.00
N ALA A 28 14.96 -12.88 17.10
CA ALA A 28 15.68 -13.28 18.30
C ALA A 28 16.93 -12.41 18.52
N GLU A 29 17.46 -12.41 19.76
CA GLU A 29 18.71 -11.70 20.04
C GLU A 29 19.82 -12.22 19.12
N GLY A 30 20.52 -11.28 18.48
CA GLY A 30 21.57 -11.59 17.51
C GLY A 30 21.10 -11.67 16.06
N GLU A 31 19.80 -11.79 15.80
CA GLU A 31 19.21 -11.75 14.45
C GLU A 31 19.02 -10.32 13.94
N GLU A 32 18.96 -10.17 12.61
CA GLU A 32 18.72 -8.88 11.98
C GLU A 32 17.32 -8.35 12.32
N GLY A 33 17.20 -7.05 12.60
CA GLY A 33 15.92 -6.44 12.97
C GLY A 33 15.50 -6.63 14.44
N HIS A 34 16.27 -7.36 15.26
CA HIS A 34 16.03 -7.47 16.70
C HIS A 34 15.90 -6.08 17.36
N ASN A 35 14.77 -5.83 18.04
CA ASN A 35 14.37 -4.55 18.64
C ASN A 35 14.32 -3.36 17.66
N ARG A 36 14.27 -3.60 16.35
CA ARG A 36 14.08 -2.58 15.30
C ARG A 36 12.74 -2.72 14.57
N VAL A 37 12.17 -3.93 14.57
CA VAL A 37 10.87 -4.27 14.02
C VAL A 37 10.07 -5.13 14.99
N GLY A 38 8.74 -5.06 14.93
CA GLY A 38 7.84 -5.79 15.83
C GLY A 38 7.85 -5.26 17.28
N GLY A 39 7.19 -5.98 18.17
CA GLY A 39 7.06 -5.62 19.58
C GLY A 39 6.61 -4.17 19.79
N HIS A 40 7.19 -3.48 20.77
CA HIS A 40 6.86 -2.08 21.07
C HIS A 40 7.46 -1.06 20.09
N THR A 41 8.22 -1.49 19.06
CA THR A 41 8.70 -0.56 18.02
C THR A 41 7.60 -0.12 17.08
N PHE A 42 6.52 -0.92 16.96
CA PHE A 42 5.46 -0.77 15.97
C PHE A 42 5.92 -0.78 14.50
N ASN A 43 7.21 -1.02 14.25
CA ASN A 43 7.75 -1.02 12.90
C ASN A 43 7.58 -2.39 12.26
N VAL A 44 6.95 -2.45 11.08
CA VAL A 44 6.94 -3.67 10.25
C VAL A 44 8.22 -3.74 9.39
N ARG A 45 8.83 -2.59 9.09
CA ARG A 45 10.12 -2.44 8.42
C ARG A 45 11.00 -1.50 9.24
N SER A 46 12.29 -1.81 9.39
CA SER A 46 13.21 -0.97 10.15
C SER A 46 13.25 0.45 9.56
N PRO A 47 13.20 1.50 10.40
CA PRO A 47 13.20 2.88 9.90
C PRO A 47 14.52 3.26 9.24
N GLU A 48 14.49 4.27 8.38
CA GLU A 48 15.66 4.76 7.63
C GLU A 48 16.80 5.23 8.54
N GLU A 49 16.48 5.79 9.69
CA GLU A 49 17.47 6.32 10.65
C GLU A 49 18.30 5.23 11.37
N PHE A 50 18.04 3.95 11.12
CA PHE A 50 19.00 2.88 11.45
C PHE A 50 20.17 2.79 10.46
N THR A 51 20.37 3.79 9.61
CA THR A 51 21.65 4.07 8.94
C THR A 51 22.67 4.58 9.96
N GLY A 52 23.28 3.67 10.72
CA GLY A 52 24.40 3.95 11.62
C GLY A 52 24.75 2.75 12.50
N VAL A 53 25.88 2.82 13.21
CA VAL A 53 26.28 1.82 14.20
C VAL A 53 25.47 2.04 15.48
N GLN A 54 24.45 1.22 15.71
CA GLN A 54 23.77 1.14 17.00
C GLN A 54 24.06 -0.21 17.65
N HIS A 55 24.71 -0.19 18.81
CA HIS A 55 25.24 -1.37 19.51
C HIS A 55 26.33 -2.16 18.74
N GLY A 56 27.22 -1.47 18.02
CA GLY A 56 28.37 -2.11 17.38
C GLY A 56 28.06 -2.92 16.10
N ARG A 57 26.87 -2.74 15.49
CA ARG A 57 26.51 -3.36 14.21
C ARG A 57 26.21 -2.29 13.15
N GLU A 58 26.84 -2.41 11.99
CA GLU A 58 26.67 -1.50 10.85
C GLU A 58 25.21 -1.40 10.37
N ALA A 59 24.93 -0.31 9.65
CA ALA A 59 23.68 -0.10 8.94
C ALA A 59 23.48 -1.21 7.89
N GLY A 60 22.53 -2.11 8.12
CA GLY A 60 22.12 -3.12 7.15
C GLY A 60 21.04 -2.63 6.19
N GLU A 61 20.66 -3.49 5.26
CA GLU A 61 19.46 -3.31 4.41
C GLU A 61 18.21 -3.13 5.28
N LYS A 62 17.19 -2.42 4.80
CA LYS A 62 15.97 -2.23 5.59
C LYS A 62 15.26 -3.58 5.78
N VAL A 63 15.26 -4.11 7.00
CA VAL A 63 14.66 -5.41 7.34
C VAL A 63 13.16 -5.27 7.57
N ALA A 64 12.37 -6.17 7.01
CA ALA A 64 10.95 -6.31 7.33
C ALA A 64 10.69 -7.54 8.20
N ASN A 65 9.80 -7.41 9.19
CA ASN A 65 9.35 -8.55 10.00
C ASN A 65 8.33 -9.40 9.23
N MET A 66 8.82 -10.23 8.33
CA MET A 66 7.95 -11.09 7.51
C MET A 66 7.25 -12.18 8.31
N ALA A 67 7.75 -12.52 9.50
CA ALA A 67 7.18 -13.56 10.35
C ALA A 67 5.72 -13.25 10.73
N ALA A 68 5.38 -11.97 10.91
CA ALA A 68 4.01 -11.54 11.18
C ALA A 68 3.05 -11.93 10.04
N CYS A 69 3.47 -11.69 8.79
CA CYS A 69 2.68 -12.00 7.60
C CYS A 69 2.61 -13.51 7.34
N GLN A 70 3.72 -14.22 7.60
CA GLN A 70 3.87 -15.65 7.35
C GLN A 70 2.96 -16.52 8.22
N GLN A 71 2.37 -15.97 9.29
CA GLN A 71 1.29 -16.62 10.05
C GLN A 71 0.10 -17.03 9.16
N CYS A 72 -0.21 -16.23 8.15
CA CYS A 72 -1.32 -16.46 7.22
C CYS A 72 -0.90 -16.59 5.75
N HIS A 73 0.31 -16.15 5.42
CA HIS A 73 0.88 -16.19 4.06
C HIS A 73 2.20 -16.97 4.05
N PRO A 74 2.16 -18.31 4.12
CA PRO A 74 3.36 -19.13 4.07
C PRO A 74 4.18 -18.84 2.81
N GLY A 75 5.49 -18.61 2.99
CA GLY A 75 6.41 -18.34 1.89
C GLY A 75 6.45 -16.90 1.39
N LEU A 76 5.70 -15.97 2.00
CA LEU A 76 5.84 -14.55 1.67
C LEU A 76 7.19 -14.02 2.16
N GLN A 77 8.02 -13.51 1.24
CA GLN A 77 9.40 -13.09 1.53
C GLN A 77 9.58 -11.57 1.63
N GLN A 78 8.66 -10.78 1.08
CA GLN A 78 8.78 -9.32 1.06
C GLN A 78 7.42 -8.64 1.20
N LEU A 79 7.40 -7.46 1.81
CA LEU A 79 6.19 -6.63 1.91
C LEU A 79 5.68 -6.20 0.54
N ASN A 80 6.60 -5.79 -0.33
CA ASN A 80 6.34 -5.40 -1.71
C ASN A 80 6.10 -6.62 -2.61
N ARG A 81 5.14 -7.45 -2.22
CA ARG A 81 4.74 -8.66 -2.94
C ARG A 81 4.20 -8.29 -4.32
N ARG A 82 4.30 -9.24 -5.26
CA ARG A 82 3.72 -9.06 -6.60
C ARG A 82 2.25 -8.63 -6.53
N ALA A 83 1.92 -7.60 -7.28
CA ALA A 83 0.57 -7.10 -7.47
C ALA A 83 -0.29 -8.09 -8.26
N ARG A 84 -1.61 -7.84 -8.31
CA ARG A 84 -2.54 -8.71 -9.05
C ARG A 84 -2.82 -8.22 -10.47
N GLY A 85 -2.30 -7.06 -10.84
CA GLY A 85 -2.49 -6.40 -12.12
C GLY A 85 -1.53 -5.23 -12.24
N ASP A 86 -1.45 -4.72 -13.45
CA ASP A 86 -0.70 -3.52 -13.86
C ASP A 86 -1.58 -2.30 -13.56
N TYR A 87 -1.41 -1.68 -12.40
CA TYR A 87 -2.32 -0.67 -11.90
C TYR A 87 -2.02 0.73 -12.41
N ASP A 88 -0.82 0.95 -12.92
CA ASP A 88 -0.33 2.24 -13.41
C ASP A 88 -0.24 2.31 -14.94
N GLY A 89 -0.33 1.17 -15.62
CA GLY A 89 -0.49 1.03 -17.07
C GLY A 89 0.82 1.05 -17.85
N ASP A 90 1.95 0.74 -17.20
CA ASP A 90 3.28 0.74 -17.82
C ASP A 90 3.59 -0.54 -18.62
N GLY A 91 2.69 -1.52 -18.59
CA GLY A 91 2.81 -2.82 -19.26
C GLY A 91 3.49 -3.89 -18.42
N ARG A 92 3.78 -3.64 -17.14
CA ARG A 92 4.44 -4.56 -16.21
C ARG A 92 3.55 -4.79 -15.00
N VAL A 93 3.69 -5.98 -14.39
CA VAL A 93 3.07 -6.28 -13.10
C VAL A 93 4.17 -6.39 -12.07
N GLU A 94 4.31 -5.37 -11.25
CA GLU A 94 5.39 -5.19 -10.30
C GLU A 94 4.95 -5.52 -8.86
N GLY A 95 5.67 -5.01 -7.86
CA GLY A 95 5.27 -5.11 -6.47
C GLY A 95 4.13 -4.14 -6.14
N VAL A 96 3.27 -4.49 -5.18
CA VAL A 96 2.13 -3.65 -4.78
C VAL A 96 2.54 -2.21 -4.41
N GLN A 97 3.68 -2.02 -3.75
CA GLN A 97 4.15 -0.69 -3.35
C GLN A 97 4.74 0.07 -4.55
N ASP A 98 5.28 -0.63 -5.54
CA ASP A 98 5.78 0.00 -6.78
C ASP A 98 4.61 0.53 -7.58
N GLU A 99 3.66 -0.34 -7.92
CA GLU A 99 2.42 -0.02 -8.61
C GLU A 99 1.68 1.19 -7.98
N VAL A 100 1.57 1.23 -6.65
CA VAL A 100 0.91 2.34 -5.95
C VAL A 100 1.73 3.62 -6.01
N ARG A 101 3.05 3.55 -5.89
CA ARG A 101 3.95 4.72 -5.96
C ARG A 101 3.94 5.32 -7.36
N ASP A 102 4.00 4.48 -8.38
CA ASP A 102 4.15 4.90 -9.77
C ASP A 102 2.80 5.39 -10.33
N LEU A 103 1.69 4.74 -9.94
CA LEU A 103 0.34 5.29 -10.12
C LEU A 103 0.16 6.65 -9.42
N LEU A 104 0.69 6.84 -8.21
CA LEU A 104 0.64 8.11 -7.50
C LEU A 104 1.42 9.21 -8.24
N ALA A 105 2.57 8.87 -8.83
CA ALA A 105 3.32 9.78 -9.69
C ALA A 105 2.52 10.18 -10.94
N LEU A 106 1.83 9.23 -11.57
CA LEU A 106 0.98 9.49 -12.74
C LEU A 106 -0.23 10.38 -12.42
N VAL A 107 -0.86 10.22 -11.26
CA VAL A 107 -1.92 11.15 -10.82
C VAL A 107 -1.36 12.57 -10.64
N LYS A 108 -0.15 12.70 -10.09
CA LYS A 108 0.52 13.99 -9.91
C LYS A 108 0.93 14.65 -11.24
N SER A 109 1.12 13.88 -12.31
CA SER A 109 1.42 14.39 -13.66
C SER A 109 0.17 14.61 -14.53
N ALA A 110 -1.02 14.28 -14.05
CA ALA A 110 -2.25 14.46 -14.82
C ALA A 110 -2.53 15.94 -15.13
N PRO A 111 -3.05 16.31 -16.31
CA PRO A 111 -3.22 17.72 -16.72
C PRO A 111 -4.04 18.59 -15.75
N GLY A 112 -5.05 18.00 -15.10
CA GLY A 112 -5.89 18.71 -14.13
C GLY A 112 -5.29 18.83 -12.73
N TYR A 113 -4.16 18.18 -12.45
CA TYR A 113 -3.58 18.12 -11.11
C TYR A 113 -2.98 19.45 -10.67
N SER A 114 -3.13 19.77 -9.39
CA SER A 114 -2.47 20.89 -8.75
C SER A 114 -2.02 20.48 -7.35
N ALA A 115 -0.75 20.72 -7.03
CA ALA A 115 -0.18 20.43 -5.70
C ALA A 115 -0.81 21.28 -4.58
N THR A 116 -1.47 22.38 -4.93
CA THR A 116 -2.18 23.27 -4.00
C THR A 116 -3.66 23.34 -4.36
N ILE A 117 -4.53 23.30 -3.36
CA ILE A 117 -5.96 23.60 -3.54
C ILE A 117 -6.11 25.12 -3.54
N LYS A 118 -6.69 25.68 -4.61
CA LYS A 118 -6.94 27.12 -4.77
C LYS A 118 -8.44 27.39 -4.69
N ARG A 119 -8.84 28.64 -4.47
CA ARG A 119 -10.27 29.05 -4.53
C ARG A 119 -10.93 28.76 -5.89
N THR A 120 -10.14 28.71 -6.95
CA THR A 120 -10.59 28.41 -8.31
C THR A 120 -10.55 26.91 -8.64
N SER A 121 -10.08 26.06 -7.72
CA SER A 121 -10.08 24.61 -7.94
C SER A 121 -11.51 24.08 -7.97
N THR A 122 -11.78 23.16 -8.90
CA THR A 122 -13.02 22.40 -8.87
C THR A 122 -13.06 21.45 -7.67
N LEU A 123 -14.25 20.98 -7.30
CA LEU A 123 -14.40 19.96 -6.27
C LEU A 123 -13.58 18.69 -6.60
N GLU A 124 -13.52 18.33 -7.88
CA GLU A 124 -12.78 17.15 -8.34
C GLU A 124 -11.26 17.33 -8.20
N GLN A 125 -10.73 18.52 -8.52
CA GLN A 125 -9.33 18.85 -8.31
C GLN A 125 -8.96 18.86 -6.82
N ALA A 126 -9.80 19.45 -5.97
CA ALA A 126 -9.60 19.48 -4.53
C ALA A 126 -9.62 18.07 -3.93
N ALA A 127 -10.60 17.24 -4.32
CA ALA A 127 -10.72 15.86 -3.89
C ALA A 127 -9.55 15.00 -4.37
N ALA A 128 -9.12 15.13 -5.63
CA ALA A 128 -7.97 14.39 -6.14
C ALA A 128 -6.67 14.78 -5.42
N ARG A 129 -6.46 16.07 -5.13
CA ARG A 129 -5.29 16.51 -4.35
C ARG A 129 -5.30 15.94 -2.92
N TRP A 130 -6.47 15.93 -2.27
CA TRP A 130 -6.63 15.31 -0.96
C TRP A 130 -6.34 13.80 -1.01
N ASN A 131 -6.88 13.09 -2.00
CA ASN A 131 -6.65 11.66 -2.17
C ASN A 131 -5.17 11.32 -2.36
N VAL A 132 -4.44 12.12 -3.16
CA VAL A 132 -2.98 11.98 -3.31
C VAL A 132 -2.28 12.22 -1.97
N ALA A 133 -2.66 13.27 -1.23
CA ALA A 133 -2.09 13.54 0.09
C ALA A 133 -2.31 12.37 1.06
N PHE A 134 -3.53 11.82 1.06
CA PHE A 134 -3.91 10.71 1.90
C PHE A 134 -3.05 9.48 1.62
N VAL A 135 -2.98 9.03 0.37
CA VAL A 135 -2.19 7.82 0.03
C VAL A 135 -0.69 8.03 0.29
N GLU A 136 -0.18 9.23 0.07
CA GLU A 136 1.22 9.58 0.33
C GLU A 136 1.55 9.58 1.84
N GLN A 137 0.67 10.13 2.68
CA GLN A 137 0.90 10.28 4.13
C GLN A 137 0.53 9.03 4.94
N GLU A 138 -0.30 8.14 4.41
CA GLU A 138 -0.71 6.92 5.11
C GLU A 138 0.45 5.95 5.34
N GLY A 139 1.52 6.05 4.54
CA GLY A 139 2.83 5.47 4.85
C GLY A 139 2.97 3.96 4.59
N SER A 140 1.88 3.23 4.33
CA SER A 140 1.95 1.80 3.99
C SER A 140 2.23 1.54 2.50
N THR A 141 2.15 2.59 1.67
CA THR A 141 2.22 2.49 0.19
C THR A 141 1.24 1.43 -0.35
N GLY A 142 0.04 1.38 0.22
CA GLY A 142 -1.03 0.48 -0.23
C GLY A 142 -1.02 -0.93 0.38
N ILE A 143 -0.14 -1.26 1.32
CA ILE A 143 -0.16 -2.55 2.02
C ILE A 143 -1.40 -2.69 2.92
N HIS A 144 -1.80 -1.63 3.61
CA HIS A 144 -2.97 -1.68 4.47
C HIS A 144 -4.26 -1.91 3.68
N ASN A 145 -4.39 -1.33 2.48
CA ASN A 145 -5.54 -1.56 1.60
C ASN A 145 -5.23 -1.23 0.13
N THR A 146 -4.68 -2.20 -0.61
CA THR A 146 -4.26 -2.02 -2.01
C THR A 146 -5.42 -1.63 -2.92
N ALA A 147 -6.56 -2.32 -2.81
CA ALA A 147 -7.76 -2.01 -3.59
C ALA A 147 -8.21 -0.56 -3.38
N TYR A 148 -8.22 -0.10 -2.14
CA TYR A 148 -8.60 1.27 -1.83
C TYR A 148 -7.62 2.28 -2.44
N ALA A 149 -6.32 2.11 -2.21
CA ALA A 149 -5.31 3.03 -2.73
C ALA A 149 -5.36 3.14 -4.26
N VAL A 150 -5.36 2.00 -4.95
CA VAL A 150 -5.41 1.93 -6.42
C VAL A 150 -6.71 2.53 -6.96
N THR A 151 -7.87 2.10 -6.47
CA THR A 151 -9.16 2.65 -6.96
C THR A 151 -9.32 4.13 -6.67
N LEU A 152 -8.77 4.62 -5.54
CA LEU A 152 -8.79 6.03 -5.20
C LEU A 152 -7.93 6.85 -6.16
N LEU A 153 -6.73 6.36 -6.48
CA LEU A 153 -5.80 7.03 -7.39
C LEU A 153 -6.26 6.95 -8.86
N GLN A 154 -6.66 5.79 -9.37
CA GLN A 154 -7.17 5.63 -10.75
C GLN A 154 -8.40 6.51 -11.01
N ARG A 155 -9.32 6.62 -10.04
CA ARG A 155 -10.46 7.55 -10.14
C ARG A 155 -10.03 9.00 -10.08
N SER A 156 -9.02 9.32 -9.26
CA SER A 156 -8.46 10.66 -9.20
C SER A 156 -7.85 11.05 -10.54
N TYR A 157 -7.07 10.15 -11.16
CA TYR A 157 -6.58 10.33 -12.53
C TYR A 157 -7.73 10.59 -13.50
N LYS A 158 -8.75 9.72 -13.51
CA LYS A 158 -9.91 9.85 -14.41
C LYS A 158 -10.62 11.20 -14.30
N LYS A 159 -10.80 11.69 -13.06
CA LYS A 159 -11.42 12.99 -12.79
C LYS A 159 -10.55 14.18 -13.22
N LEU A 160 -9.23 14.03 -13.16
CA LEU A 160 -8.29 15.10 -13.54
C LEU A 160 -8.02 15.13 -15.05
N ALA A 161 -7.88 13.96 -15.69
CA ALA A 161 -7.50 13.81 -17.09
C ALA A 161 -8.71 13.67 -18.04
N GLY A 162 -9.90 13.41 -17.50
CA GLY A 162 -11.13 13.21 -18.27
C GLY A 162 -11.28 11.81 -18.90
N ASN A 163 -10.26 10.96 -18.80
CA ASN A 163 -10.23 9.61 -19.37
C ASN A 163 -9.61 8.62 -18.38
N GLU A 164 -9.85 7.33 -18.57
CA GLU A 164 -9.18 6.29 -17.78
C GLU A 164 -7.67 6.30 -18.03
N LEU A 165 -6.92 5.82 -17.05
CA LEU A 165 -5.47 5.69 -17.16
C LEU A 165 -5.17 4.66 -18.27
N PRO A 166 -4.52 5.05 -19.38
CA PRO A 166 -4.28 4.15 -20.49
C PRO A 166 -3.42 2.96 -20.06
N GLY A 167 -3.73 1.76 -20.56
CA GLY A 167 -2.95 0.55 -20.28
C GLY A 167 -3.21 -0.10 -18.92
N ALA A 168 -3.73 0.64 -17.95
CA ALA A 168 -3.91 0.13 -16.59
C ALA A 168 -5.08 -0.85 -16.45
N ASP A 169 -4.88 -1.87 -15.63
CA ASP A 169 -5.92 -2.72 -15.05
C ASP A 169 -6.79 -1.88 -14.10
N ILE A 170 -7.91 -1.39 -14.62
CA ILE A 170 -8.85 -0.56 -13.84
C ILE A 170 -9.63 -1.43 -12.86
N LEU A 171 -9.46 -1.16 -11.56
CA LEU A 171 -10.23 -1.85 -10.52
C LEU A 171 -11.66 -1.28 -10.44
N SER A 172 -12.67 -2.10 -10.72
CA SER A 172 -14.08 -1.65 -10.70
C SER A 172 -14.72 -1.73 -9.30
N LYS A 173 -15.95 -1.20 -9.17
CA LYS A 173 -16.74 -1.10 -7.93
C LYS A 173 -16.94 -2.42 -7.16
N ARG A 174 -16.55 -3.57 -7.73
CA ARG A 174 -16.71 -4.91 -7.18
C ARG A 174 -15.55 -5.88 -7.41
N ASP A 175 -14.42 -5.47 -7.99
CA ASP A 175 -13.38 -6.45 -8.31
C ASP A 175 -12.56 -6.85 -7.08
N ASP A 176 -13.06 -7.89 -6.43
CA ASP A 176 -12.36 -9.14 -6.21
C ASP A 176 -11.02 -9.15 -5.47
N PHE A 177 -11.14 -8.85 -4.19
CA PHE A 177 -10.46 -9.69 -3.20
C PHE A 177 -11.29 -10.93 -2.78
N THR A 178 -12.52 -11.10 -3.29
CA THR A 178 -13.44 -12.21 -2.96
C THR A 178 -13.73 -13.24 -4.07
N ALA A 179 -13.91 -12.90 -5.36
CA ALA A 179 -14.44 -13.89 -6.33
C ALA A 179 -13.42 -14.75 -7.10
N LYS A 180 -12.16 -14.85 -6.61
CA LYS A 180 -11.25 -15.95 -7.02
C LYS A 180 -10.97 -16.99 -5.92
N ARG A 181 -11.84 -17.13 -4.91
CA ARG A 181 -11.90 -18.38 -4.13
C ARG A 181 -12.96 -19.29 -4.74
N GLY A 182 -12.56 -19.98 -5.81
CA GLY A 182 -13.16 -21.26 -6.12
C GLY A 182 -13.08 -22.14 -4.87
N VAL A 183 -14.25 -22.53 -4.37
CA VAL A 183 -14.54 -23.72 -3.57
C VAL A 183 -13.30 -24.49 -3.08
N LEU A 184 -12.72 -24.09 -1.95
CA LEU A 184 -12.07 -25.04 -1.07
C LEU A 184 -12.99 -25.20 0.15
N ARG A 185 -13.94 -26.13 0.02
CA ARG A 185 -14.59 -26.73 1.18
C ARG A 185 -13.51 -27.46 1.95
N LEU A 186 -13.09 -26.91 3.09
CA LEU A 186 -12.36 -27.68 4.09
C LEU A 186 -13.31 -28.78 4.58
N LYS A 187 -12.92 -30.03 4.33
CA LYS A 187 -13.31 -31.16 5.15
C LYS A 187 -12.39 -31.20 6.36
#